data_AF-A0A5C7X2P3-F1
#
_entry.id   AF-A0A5C7X2P3-F1
#
_cell.length_a   1.000
_cell.length_b   1.000
_cell.length_c   1.000
_cell.angle_alpha   90.00
_cell.angle_beta   90.00
_cell.angle_gamma   90.00
#
_symmetry.space_group_name_H-M   'P 1'
#
loop_
_entity.id
_entity.type
_entity.pdbx_description
1 polymer ?
#
loop_
_entity_poly.entity_id
_entity_poly.type
_entity_poly.pdbx_seq_one_letter_code
_entity_poly.pdbx_strand_id
1 'polypeptide(L)'
;MRRQDGFSYIGVMVTLVLAAIAMQGAAVMWQQQSQRTNEALLLETGEAYRLAIGRYYESTPQPVKQYPVRLDELIEDKRFPVPKRHLRKLYPDPFDVKQGMTLIIRDGRIVGVHGQSLLAPIRSTGYQESQSGFHGAKHYRAWQFVYEPNTLADLEQAWVNR
;
A
#
# COMPACT_ATOMS: atom_id res chain seq x y z
N MET A 1 -24.87 -58.51 -32.96
CA MET A 1 -24.76 -57.25 -33.72
C MET A 1 -24.85 -56.08 -32.73
N ARG A 2 -23.72 -55.48 -32.32
CA ARG A 2 -23.71 -54.32 -31.40
C ARG A 2 -23.52 -53.05 -32.21
N ARG A 3 -24.60 -52.24 -32.31
CA ARG A 3 -24.57 -50.91 -32.94
C ARG A 3 -24.10 -49.89 -31.89
N GLN A 4 -22.78 -49.73 -31.87
CA GLN A 4 -22.01 -48.49 -31.73
C GLN A 4 -22.63 -47.35 -30.89
N ASP A 5 -22.14 -47.26 -29.65
CA ASP A 5 -22.31 -46.18 -28.67
C ASP A 5 -21.54 -44.87 -29.05
N GLY A 6 -21.52 -44.49 -30.32
CA GLY A 6 -20.69 -43.37 -30.81
C GLY A 6 -21.29 -41.97 -30.57
N PHE A 7 -22.62 -41.84 -30.53
CA PHE A 7 -23.30 -40.55 -30.46
C PHE A 7 -23.31 -39.95 -29.05
N SER A 8 -23.33 -40.79 -28.02
CA SER A 8 -23.35 -40.34 -26.62
C SER A 8 -21.99 -39.75 -26.20
N TYR A 9 -20.89 -40.31 -26.70
CA TYR A 9 -19.54 -39.85 -26.38
C TYR A 9 -19.25 -38.43 -26.91
N ILE A 10 -19.72 -38.12 -28.12
CA ILE A 10 -19.56 -36.78 -28.71
C ILE A 10 -20.33 -35.74 -27.89
N GLY A 11 -21.55 -36.06 -27.43
CA GLY A 11 -22.32 -35.18 -26.56
C GLY A 11 -21.61 -34.86 -25.25
N VAL A 12 -21.01 -35.87 -24.61
CA VAL A 12 -20.25 -35.72 -23.36
C VAL A 12 -18.96 -34.91 -23.56
N MET A 13 -18.24 -35.14 -24.67
CA MET A 13 -17.05 -34.34 -25.01
C MET A 13 -17.41 -32.87 -25.24
N VAL A 14 -18.51 -32.58 -25.96
CA VAL A 14 -18.96 -31.21 -26.22
C VAL A 14 -19.39 -30.51 -24.93
N THR A 15 -20.12 -31.18 -24.04
CA THR A 15 -20.50 -30.57 -22.75
C THR A 15 -19.30 -30.32 -21.84
N LEU A 16 -18.31 -31.23 -21.83
CA LEU A 16 -17.04 -31.02 -21.11
C LEU A 16 -16.26 -29.83 -21.65
N VAL A 17 -16.18 -29.68 -22.98
CA VAL A 17 -15.51 -28.52 -23.60
C VAL A 17 -16.23 -27.22 -23.28
N LEU A 18 -17.56 -27.20 -23.35
CA LEU A 18 -18.37 -26.02 -22.99
C LEU A 18 -18.23 -25.65 -21.50
N ALA A 19 -18.21 -26.65 -20.61
CA ALA A 19 -17.98 -26.45 -19.18
C ALA A 19 -16.56 -25.92 -18.90
N ALA A 20 -15.55 -26.41 -19.61
CA ALA A 20 -14.18 -25.94 -19.47
C ALA A 20 -14.00 -24.49 -19.93
N ILE A 21 -14.64 -24.10 -21.04
CA ILE A 21 -14.62 -22.71 -21.54
C ILE A 21 -15.35 -21.77 -20.57
N ALA A 22 -16.48 -22.20 -20.01
CA ALA A 22 -17.25 -21.40 -19.04
C ALA A 22 -16.47 -21.05 -17.76
N MET A 23 -15.49 -21.87 -17.36
CA MET A 23 -14.69 -21.65 -16.14
C MET A 23 -13.49 -20.69 -16.30
N GLN A 24 -13.08 -20.34 -17.53
CA GLN A 24 -11.83 -19.58 -17.76
C GLN A 24 -11.91 -18.09 -17.36
N GLY A 25 -13.09 -17.53 -17.09
CA GLY A 25 -13.25 -16.10 -16.79
C GLY A 25 -13.01 -15.68 -15.33
N ALA A 26 -12.97 -16.61 -14.37
CA ALA A 26 -13.01 -16.25 -12.94
C ALA A 26 -11.66 -15.74 -12.38
N ALA A 27 -10.54 -16.19 -12.92
CA ALA A 27 -9.21 -15.91 -12.34
C ALA A 27 -8.74 -14.46 -12.57
N VAL A 28 -9.00 -13.90 -13.75
CA VAL A 28 -8.52 -12.55 -14.13
C VAL A 28 -9.23 -11.46 -13.30
N MET A 29 -10.51 -11.67 -12.98
CA MET A 29 -11.29 -10.71 -12.21
C MET A 29 -10.82 -10.59 -10.75
N TRP A 30 -10.32 -11.68 -10.16
CA TRP A 30 -9.76 -11.66 -8.81
C TRP A 30 -8.43 -10.89 -8.77
N GLN A 31 -7.53 -11.11 -9.72
CA GLN A 31 -6.24 -10.42 -9.77
C GLN A 31 -6.41 -8.90 -9.77
N GLN A 32 -7.34 -8.38 -10.57
CA GLN A 32 -7.58 -6.94 -10.66
C GLN A 32 -8.23 -6.39 -9.38
N GLN A 33 -9.15 -7.14 -8.77
CA GLN A 33 -9.77 -6.73 -7.52
C GLN A 33 -8.75 -6.69 -6.37
N SER A 34 -7.88 -7.70 -6.27
CA SER A 34 -6.82 -7.73 -5.25
C SER A 34 -5.85 -6.57 -5.42
N GLN A 35 -5.47 -6.22 -6.65
CA GLN A 35 -4.58 -5.07 -6.88
C GLN A 35 -5.22 -3.75 -6.42
N ARG A 36 -6.52 -3.53 -6.67
CA ARG A 36 -7.24 -2.34 -6.19
C ARG A 36 -7.27 -2.26 -4.68
N THR A 37 -7.53 -3.38 -4.00
CA THR A 37 -7.52 -3.45 -2.53
C THR A 37 -6.12 -3.16 -1.98
N ASN A 38 -5.08 -3.78 -2.54
CA ASN A 38 -3.70 -3.58 -2.11
C ASN A 38 -3.22 -2.14 -2.35
N GLU A 39 -3.62 -1.52 -3.46
CA GLU A 39 -3.36 -0.12 -3.74
C GLU A 39 -4.01 0.81 -2.70
N ALA A 40 -5.28 0.59 -2.36
CA ALA A 40 -5.95 1.37 -1.33
C ALA A 40 -5.26 1.22 0.03
N LEU A 41 -4.87 -0.01 0.39
CA LEU A 41 -4.10 -0.29 1.60
C LEU A 41 -2.71 0.37 1.57
N LEU A 42 -2.05 0.45 0.41
CA LEU A 42 -0.75 1.08 0.28
C LEU A 42 -0.85 2.59 0.53
N LEU A 43 -1.88 3.23 -0.03
CA LEU A 43 -2.17 4.63 0.24
C LEU A 43 -2.47 4.85 1.73
N GLU A 44 -3.28 3.98 2.34
CA GLU A 44 -3.64 4.10 3.75
C GLU A 44 -2.43 3.96 4.67
N THR A 45 -1.67 2.88 4.50
CA THR A 45 -0.49 2.56 5.31
C THR A 45 0.64 3.56 5.10
N GLY A 46 0.92 3.96 3.85
CA GLY A 46 1.93 4.97 3.53
C GLY A 46 1.61 6.33 4.17
N GLU A 47 0.32 6.71 4.19
CA GLU A 47 -0.14 7.94 4.84
C GLU A 47 -0.06 7.86 6.36
N ALA A 48 -0.39 6.71 6.95
CA ALA A 48 -0.21 6.49 8.37
C ALA A 48 1.26 6.63 8.79
N TYR A 49 2.20 6.12 7.99
CA TYR A 49 3.63 6.33 8.21
C TYR A 49 4.04 7.79 8.07
N ARG A 50 3.62 8.46 7.01
CA ARG A 50 3.92 9.88 6.79
C ARG A 50 3.41 10.75 7.94
N LEU A 51 2.19 10.51 8.39
CA LEU A 51 1.60 11.22 9.52
C LEU A 51 2.36 10.92 10.82
N ALA A 52 2.72 9.66 11.08
CA ALA A 52 3.49 9.29 12.26
C ALA A 52 4.87 9.95 12.28
N ILE A 53 5.56 9.97 11.15
CA ILE A 53 6.86 10.67 10.99
C ILE A 53 6.70 12.16 11.24
N GLY A 54 5.65 12.79 10.69
CA GLY A 54 5.36 14.20 10.91
C GLY A 54 5.09 14.52 12.39
N ARG A 55 4.27 13.71 13.06
CA ARG A 55 4.00 13.85 14.49
C ARG A 55 5.25 13.68 15.35
N TYR A 56 6.15 12.77 14.98
CA TYR A 56 7.43 12.57 15.64
C TYR A 56 8.37 13.77 15.44
N TYR A 57 8.43 14.29 14.21
CA TYR A 57 9.25 15.45 13.87
C TYR A 57 8.80 16.69 14.65
N GLU A 58 7.50 16.95 14.68
CA GLU A 58 6.89 18.10 15.37
C GLU A 58 6.86 17.95 16.90
N SER A 59 6.86 16.73 17.43
CA SER A 59 6.88 16.52 18.89
C SER A 59 8.26 16.78 19.51
N THR A 60 9.33 16.85 18.71
CA THR A 60 10.72 16.96 19.21
C THR A 60 10.87 18.12 20.22
N PRO A 61 11.23 17.84 21.49
CA PRO A 61 11.37 18.88 22.54
C PRO A 61 12.52 19.87 22.30
N GLN A 62 13.53 19.45 21.53
CA GLN A 62 14.73 20.24 21.26
C GLN A 62 14.47 21.33 20.21
N PRO A 63 15.26 22.43 20.22
CA PRO A 63 15.18 23.50 19.21
C PRO A 63 15.38 22.99 17.77
N VAL A 64 16.15 21.90 17.63
CA VAL A 64 16.41 21.25 16.34
C VAL A 64 15.46 20.07 16.20
N LYS A 65 14.46 20.22 15.33
CA LYS A 65 13.54 19.13 14.98
C LYS A 65 14.29 18.04 14.21
N GLN A 66 14.00 16.78 14.53
CA GLN A 66 14.73 15.65 13.95
C GLN A 66 13.79 14.51 13.58
N TYR A 67 14.06 13.92 12.42
CA TYR A 67 13.40 12.70 11.96
C TYR A 67 13.85 11.48 12.79
N PRO A 68 13.05 10.39 12.81
CA PRO A 68 13.40 9.17 13.53
C PRO A 68 14.59 8.45 12.89
N VAL A 69 15.39 7.75 13.69
CA VAL A 69 16.49 6.91 13.19
C VAL A 69 15.98 5.53 12.82
N ARG A 70 14.94 5.05 13.53
CA ARG A 70 14.34 3.72 13.35
C ARG A 70 12.82 3.82 13.35
N LEU A 71 12.15 2.94 12.61
CA LEU A 71 10.68 2.87 12.64
C LEU A 71 10.14 2.50 14.02
N ASP A 72 10.91 1.78 14.83
CA ASP A 72 10.53 1.39 16.20
C ASP A 72 10.23 2.61 17.08
N GLU A 73 10.92 3.73 16.85
CA GLU A 73 10.73 4.99 17.57
C GLU A 73 9.35 5.64 17.27
N LEU A 74 8.71 5.28 16.15
CA LEU A 74 7.35 5.73 15.85
C LEU A 74 6.32 4.98 16.70
N ILE A 75 6.59 3.74 17.10
CA ILE A 75 5.68 2.97 17.96
C ILE A 75 5.82 3.38 19.42
N GLU A 76 7.05 3.60 19.86
CA GLU A 76 7.36 3.97 21.23
C GLU A 76 8.47 5.02 21.27
N ASP A 77 8.07 6.27 21.42
CA ASP A 77 8.99 7.38 21.62
C ASP A 77 9.32 7.52 23.11
N LYS A 78 10.55 7.18 23.47
CA LYS A 78 11.10 7.23 24.84
C LYS A 78 11.78 8.57 25.16
N ARG A 79 11.72 9.56 24.27
CA ARG A 79 12.31 10.90 24.51
C ARG A 79 11.52 11.73 25.52
N PHE A 80 10.30 11.30 25.84
CA PHE A 80 9.41 11.96 26.81
C PHE A 80 9.35 11.19 28.13
N PRO A 81 9.06 11.88 29.25
CA PRO A 81 8.80 11.22 30.54
C PRO A 81 7.66 10.18 30.47
N VAL A 82 6.65 10.44 29.63
CA VAL A 82 5.59 9.50 29.30
C VAL A 82 5.77 9.06 27.86
N PRO A 83 5.99 7.76 27.58
CA PRO A 83 6.20 7.28 26.21
C PRO A 83 5.05 7.68 25.29
N LYS A 84 5.36 8.33 24.17
CA LYS A 84 4.38 8.70 23.15
C LYS A 84 4.37 7.68 22.03
N ARG A 85 3.19 7.38 21.48
CA ARG A 85 3.04 6.48 20.34
C ARG A 85 2.53 7.29 19.15
N HIS A 86 3.30 7.30 18.07
CA HIS A 86 2.94 7.98 16.82
C HIS A 86 2.31 7.03 15.81
N LEU A 87 2.64 5.74 15.89
CA LEU A 87 2.13 4.66 15.06
C LEU A 87 1.67 3.49 15.93
N ARG A 88 0.56 2.84 15.57
CA ARG A 88 0.01 1.70 16.35
C ARG A 88 0.85 0.43 16.23
N LYS A 89 1.38 0.17 15.03
CA LYS A 89 2.19 -1.00 14.68
C LYS A 89 2.94 -0.72 13.38
N LEU A 90 3.99 -1.49 13.10
CA LEU A 90 4.60 -1.48 11.77
C LEU A 90 3.64 -2.18 10.80
N TYR A 91 3.28 -1.51 9.72
CA TYR A 91 2.46 -2.06 8.67
C TYR A 91 3.35 -2.72 7.60
N PRO A 92 3.01 -3.94 7.15
CA PRO A 92 3.73 -4.59 6.06
C PRO A 92 3.38 -3.92 4.72
N ASP A 93 4.15 -4.22 3.68
CA ASP A 93 3.78 -3.85 2.30
C ASP A 93 2.53 -4.66 1.88
N PRO A 94 1.44 -4.03 1.42
CA PRO A 94 0.25 -4.75 0.94
C PRO A 94 0.50 -5.68 -0.25
N PHE A 95 1.56 -5.43 -1.03
CA PHE A 95 1.97 -6.28 -2.13
C PHE A 95 2.92 -7.41 -1.71
N ASP A 96 3.60 -7.26 -0.57
CA ASP A 96 4.43 -8.30 0.02
C ASP A 96 4.32 -8.29 1.55
N VAL A 97 3.38 -9.09 2.06
CA VAL A 97 3.03 -9.14 3.50
C VAL A 97 4.21 -9.59 4.37
N LYS A 98 5.22 -10.26 3.80
CA LYS A 98 6.40 -10.71 4.54
C LYS A 98 7.44 -9.61 4.71
N GLN A 99 7.33 -8.54 3.94
CA GLN A 99 8.24 -7.41 3.97
C GLN A 99 7.58 -6.16 4.55
N GLY A 100 8.39 -5.36 5.24
CA GLY A 100 7.98 -4.02 5.66
C GLY A 100 8.05 -3.04 4.50
N MET A 101 7.48 -1.84 4.71
CA MET A 101 7.69 -0.74 3.76
C MET A 101 9.18 -0.38 3.64
N THR A 102 9.57 0.08 2.45
CA THR A 102 10.95 0.51 2.22
C THR A 102 11.16 1.91 2.76
N LEU A 103 12.27 2.12 3.45
CA LEU A 103 12.59 3.38 4.12
C LEU A 103 13.25 4.37 3.16
N ILE A 104 12.81 5.63 3.22
CA ILE A 104 13.47 6.75 2.57
C ILE A 104 14.33 7.44 3.62
N ILE A 105 15.64 7.35 3.47
CA ILE A 105 16.62 7.88 4.41
C ILE A 105 17.27 9.12 3.81
N ARG A 106 17.30 10.23 4.55
CA ARG A 106 18.07 11.45 4.26
C ARG A 106 18.88 11.82 5.48
N ASP A 107 20.17 12.10 5.31
CA ASP A 107 21.10 12.44 6.40
C ASP A 107 21.08 11.43 7.57
N GLY A 108 20.92 10.14 7.24
CA GLY A 108 20.86 9.06 8.23
C GLY A 108 19.55 8.98 9.04
N ARG A 109 18.52 9.76 8.67
CA ARG A 109 17.19 9.72 9.30
C ARG A 109 16.10 9.30 8.32
N ILE A 110 15.05 8.67 8.85
CA ILE A 110 13.91 8.21 8.07
C ILE A 110 12.93 9.37 7.85
N VAL A 111 12.84 9.86 6.62
CA VAL A 111 11.95 10.97 6.26
C VAL A 111 10.62 10.50 5.66
N GLY A 112 10.55 9.23 5.27
CA GLY A 112 9.38 8.68 4.61
C GLY A 112 9.52 7.19 4.30
N VAL A 113 8.51 6.67 3.64
CA VAL A 113 8.46 5.27 3.20
C VAL A 113 7.90 5.17 1.78
N HIS A 114 8.17 4.06 1.10
CA HIS A 114 7.52 3.72 -0.17
C HIS A 114 7.28 2.21 -0.29
N GLY A 115 6.33 1.82 -1.14
CA GLY A 115 6.10 0.42 -1.48
C GLY A 115 7.21 -0.15 -2.36
N GLN A 116 7.33 -1.47 -2.45
CA GLN A 116 8.35 -2.13 -3.27
C GLN A 116 7.85 -2.51 -4.67
N SER A 117 6.53 -2.63 -4.83
CA SER A 117 5.90 -3.17 -6.04
C SER A 117 6.23 -2.39 -7.32
N LEU A 118 6.57 -3.13 -8.37
CA LEU A 118 6.81 -2.62 -9.74
C LEU A 118 5.53 -2.60 -10.60
N LEU A 119 4.38 -2.99 -10.02
CA LEU A 119 3.11 -2.94 -10.72
C LEU A 119 2.69 -1.49 -10.97
N ALA A 120 2.02 -1.27 -12.11
CA ALA A 120 1.49 0.03 -12.48
C ALA A 120 0.27 0.39 -11.62
N PRO A 121 0.18 1.64 -11.14
CA PRO A 121 -1.01 2.10 -10.45
C PRO A 121 -2.27 2.01 -11.30
N ILE A 122 -3.37 1.63 -10.64
CA ILE A 122 -4.70 1.59 -11.25
C ILE A 122 -5.34 2.98 -11.17
N ARG A 123 -5.19 3.66 -10.03
CA ARG A 123 -5.66 5.05 -9.89
C ARG A 123 -4.76 5.98 -10.70
N SER A 124 -5.39 6.91 -11.40
CA SER A 124 -4.71 8.00 -12.14
C SER A 124 -5.17 9.40 -11.70
N THR A 125 -6.30 9.49 -10.98
CA THR A 125 -6.94 10.74 -10.56
C THR A 125 -7.47 10.62 -9.13
N GLY A 126 -7.84 11.75 -8.52
CA GLY A 126 -8.40 11.76 -7.15
C GLY A 126 -7.34 11.62 -6.05
N TYR A 127 -6.09 12.00 -6.36
CA TYR A 127 -5.06 12.18 -5.35
C TYR A 127 -5.32 13.47 -4.57
N GLN A 128 -4.95 13.46 -3.30
CA GLN A 128 -4.93 14.66 -2.46
C GLN A 128 -3.78 15.57 -2.89
N GLU A 129 -3.82 16.86 -2.52
CA GLU A 129 -2.75 17.81 -2.82
C GLU A 129 -1.39 17.34 -2.26
N SER A 130 -1.43 16.75 -1.06
CA SER A 130 -0.27 16.12 -0.41
C SER A 130 0.26 14.90 -1.17
N GLN A 131 -0.48 14.37 -2.15
CA GLN A 131 -0.12 13.20 -2.98
C GLN A 131 0.21 13.60 -4.44
N SER A 132 0.44 14.89 -4.71
CA SER A 132 0.75 15.41 -6.04
C SER A 132 1.88 14.66 -6.76
N GLY A 133 2.88 14.17 -6.03
CA GLY A 133 3.98 13.36 -6.56
C GLY A 133 3.59 11.98 -7.12
N PHE A 134 2.34 11.52 -6.94
CA PHE A 134 1.88 10.22 -7.43
C PHE A 134 1.32 10.28 -8.84
N HIS A 135 1.01 11.48 -9.33
CA HIS A 135 0.48 11.69 -10.67
C HIS A 135 1.47 11.23 -11.74
N GLY A 136 1.00 10.36 -12.65
CA GLY A 136 1.81 9.85 -13.76
C GLY A 136 2.89 8.83 -13.35
N ALA A 137 2.89 8.36 -12.10
CA ALA A 137 3.79 7.32 -11.66
C ALA A 137 3.55 6.01 -12.43
N LYS A 138 4.62 5.43 -12.98
CA LYS A 138 4.56 4.16 -13.72
C LYS A 138 4.50 2.92 -12.84
N HIS A 139 4.86 3.05 -11.56
CA HIS A 139 4.97 1.94 -10.62
C HIS A 139 4.73 2.41 -9.17
N TYR A 140 4.17 1.55 -8.32
CA TYR A 140 3.92 1.87 -6.90
C TYR A 140 5.18 2.23 -6.12
N ARG A 141 6.35 1.72 -6.50
CA ARG A 141 7.63 2.12 -5.92
C ARG A 141 7.92 3.62 -6.06
N ALA A 142 7.36 4.29 -7.06
CA ALA A 142 7.51 5.74 -7.22
C ALA A 142 6.64 6.54 -6.24
N TRP A 143 5.67 5.90 -5.56
CA TRP A 143 4.84 6.56 -4.55
C TRP A 143 5.62 6.68 -3.24
N GLN A 144 6.23 7.86 -3.08
CA GLN A 144 7.03 8.19 -1.92
C GLN A 144 6.19 8.96 -0.90
N PHE A 145 5.94 8.35 0.24
CA PHE A 145 5.24 8.97 1.37
C PHE A 145 6.27 9.66 2.27
N VAL A 146 6.70 10.85 1.86
CA VAL A 146 7.68 11.66 2.60
C VAL A 146 6.96 12.75 3.36
N TYR A 147 7.37 12.97 4.62
CA TYR A 147 6.91 14.10 5.40
C TYR A 147 7.81 15.32 5.16
N GLU A 148 7.20 16.45 4.83
CA GLU A 148 7.86 17.74 4.71
C GLU A 148 7.50 18.63 5.92
N PRO A 149 8.45 19.41 6.47
CA PRO A 149 8.17 20.31 7.57
C PRO A 149 7.04 21.30 7.23
N ASN A 150 6.22 21.65 8.24
CA ASN A 150 5.07 22.55 8.14
C ASN A 150 3.85 22.03 7.36
N THR A 151 3.83 20.79 6.88
CA THR A 151 2.64 20.21 6.22
C THR A 151 1.77 19.36 7.15
N LEU A 152 2.11 19.25 8.45
CA LEU A 152 1.44 18.31 9.36
C LEU A 152 -0.06 18.61 9.53
N ALA A 153 -0.43 19.89 9.66
CA ALA A 153 -1.82 20.28 9.85
C ALA A 153 -2.70 19.87 8.66
N ASP A 154 -2.21 20.10 7.43
CA ASP A 154 -2.91 19.72 6.20
C ASP A 154 -3.04 18.20 6.09
N LEU A 155 -1.99 17.47 6.46
CA LEU A 155 -1.99 16.00 6.49
C LEU A 155 -3.00 15.45 7.51
N GLU A 156 -3.10 16.06 8.70
CA GLU A 156 -4.07 15.66 9.71
C GLU A 156 -5.50 15.90 9.25
N GLN A 157 -5.77 17.05 8.65
CA GLN A 157 -7.08 17.34 8.06
C GLN A 157 -7.43 16.36 6.94
N ALA A 158 -6.49 16.10 6.03
CA ALA A 158 -6.66 15.16 4.93
C ALA A 158 -6.88 13.72 5.40
N TRP A 159 -6.30 13.33 6.54
CA TRP A 159 -6.49 12.02 7.16
C TRP A 159 -7.87 11.88 7.80
N VAL A 160 -8.37 12.93 8.47
CA VAL A 160 -9.68 12.93 9.11
C VAL A 160 -10.82 12.94 8.09
N ASN A 161 -10.64 13.58 6.94
CA ASN A 161 -11.65 13.74 5.89
C ASN A 161 -11.69 12.60 4.85
N ARG A 162 -11.04 11.47 5.13
CA ARG A 162 -10.92 10.33 4.21
C ARG A 162 -12.13 9.40 4.21
#